data_AF-M2SDR8-F1
#
_entry.id   AF-M2SDR8-F1
#
_cell.length_a   1.000
_cell.length_b   1.000
_cell.length_c   1.000
_cell.angle_alpha   90.00
_cell.angle_beta   90.00
_cell.angle_gamma   90.00
#
_symmetry.space_group_name_H-M   'P 1'
#
loop_
_entity.id
_entity.type
_entity.pdbx_description
1 polymer ?
#
loop_
_entity_poly.entity_id
_entity_poly.type
_entity_poly.pdbx_seq_one_letter_code
_entity_poly.pdbx_strand_id
1 'polypeptide(L)'
;MSQDRHAKDTLDRIAVINDRCKPGKCRLECKKTCPINRAGGLCIEVLPKDKRAVISETLCIGCALCVKKCPFEAIKIINLTKVI
;
A
#
# COMPACT_ATOMS: atom_id res chain seq x y z
N MET A 1 -23.94 -22.33 -6.81
CA MET A 1 -22.84 -22.61 -7.76
C MET A 1 -22.46 -21.29 -8.41
N SER A 2 -21.98 -20.34 -7.61
CA SER A 2 -20.54 -20.06 -7.47
C SER A 2 -20.00 -19.53 -8.79
N GLN A 3 -20.33 -18.27 -9.09
CA GLN A 3 -19.69 -17.52 -10.16
C GLN A 3 -18.92 -16.38 -9.51
N ASP A 4 -17.68 -16.69 -9.14
CA ASP A 4 -16.60 -15.78 -8.74
C ASP A 4 -16.30 -14.79 -9.88
N ARG A 5 -17.16 -13.79 -10.05
CA ARG A 5 -16.98 -12.67 -11.00
C ARG A 5 -16.00 -11.64 -10.44
N HIS A 6 -14.74 -11.99 -10.27
CA HIS A 6 -13.67 -11.02 -10.02
C HIS A 6 -12.33 -11.42 -10.67
N ALA A 7 -12.37 -11.69 -11.96
CA ALA A 7 -11.15 -11.80 -12.75
C ALA A 7 -10.67 -10.40 -13.18
N LYS A 8 -9.77 -9.82 -12.38
CA LYS A 8 -8.55 -9.17 -12.91
C LYS A 8 -8.76 -7.99 -13.90
N ASP A 9 -9.58 -7.01 -13.55
CA ASP A 9 -9.67 -5.78 -14.34
C ASP A 9 -8.64 -4.75 -13.86
N THR A 10 -7.50 -4.67 -14.57
CA THR A 10 -6.51 -3.57 -14.52
C THR A 10 -5.85 -3.25 -13.16
N LEU A 11 -5.09 -4.18 -12.59
CA LEU A 11 -4.05 -3.85 -11.60
C LEU A 11 -2.84 -3.20 -12.30
N ASP A 12 -3.07 -2.00 -12.83
CA ASP A 12 -2.04 -1.15 -13.41
C ASP A 12 -1.35 -0.33 -12.31
N ARG A 13 -1.58 -0.61 -11.02
CA ARG A 13 -1.13 0.22 -9.91
C ARG A 13 -0.17 -0.55 -9.02
N ILE A 14 1.07 -0.08 -8.94
CA ILE A 14 2.14 -0.66 -8.12
C ILE A 14 2.50 0.32 -7.00
N ALA A 15 2.55 -0.17 -5.77
CA ALA A 15 2.99 0.60 -4.62
C ALA A 15 4.47 0.28 -4.33
N VAL A 16 5.35 1.25 -4.56
CA VAL A 16 6.79 1.10 -4.35
C VAL A 16 7.20 1.74 -3.03
N ILE A 17 8.02 1.03 -2.26
CA ILE A 17 8.56 1.51 -0.98
C ILE A 17 10.08 1.56 -1.06
N ASN A 18 10.64 2.74 -0.86
CA ASN A 18 12.08 2.94 -0.90
C ASN A 18 12.75 2.79 0.48
N ASP A 19 14.07 2.84 0.48
CA ASP A 19 14.98 2.68 1.62
C ASP A 19 14.84 3.75 2.70
N ARG A 20 14.14 4.86 2.40
CA ARG A 20 13.83 5.92 3.37
C ARG A 20 12.75 5.50 4.35
N CYS A 21 12.04 4.40 4.10
CA CYS A 21 11.11 3.84 5.06
C CYS A 21 11.88 3.42 6.32
N LYS A 22 11.61 4.08 7.45
CA LYS A 22 12.18 3.75 8.76
C LYS A 22 11.05 3.53 9.77
N PRO A 23 10.47 2.32 9.83
CA PRO A 23 9.38 1.98 10.76
C PRO A 23 9.71 2.28 12.23
N GLY A 24 10.97 2.09 12.63
CA GLY A 24 11.43 2.42 13.99
C GLY A 24 11.55 3.92 14.28
N LYS A 25 11.45 4.80 13.27
CA LYS A 25 11.52 6.27 13.41
C LYS A 25 10.23 6.98 13.00
N CYS A 26 9.19 6.25 12.57
CA CYS A 26 7.86 6.79 12.31
C CYS A 26 6.82 6.14 13.23
N ARG A 27 5.60 6.67 13.30
CA ARG A 27 4.53 6.13 14.16
C ARG A 27 3.59 5.20 13.40
N LEU A 28 4.08 4.57 12.33
CA LEU A 28 3.34 3.68 11.44
C LEU A 28 2.12 4.37 10.81
N GLU A 29 2.30 5.64 10.41
CA GLU A 29 1.25 6.50 9.87
C GLU A 29 0.61 5.91 8.61
N CYS A 30 1.41 5.25 7.76
CA CYS A 30 0.93 4.55 6.57
C CYS A 30 -0.13 3.50 6.91
N LYS A 31 0.15 2.63 7.90
CA LYS A 31 -0.77 1.60 8.39
C LYS A 31 -2.02 2.21 9.00
N LYS A 32 -1.86 3.24 9.83
CA LYS A 32 -2.96 3.92 10.54
C LYS A 32 -3.88 4.74 9.64
N THR A 33 -3.36 5.30 8.55
CA THR A 33 -4.15 6.12 7.61
C THR A 33 -4.79 5.30 6.51
N CYS A 34 -4.34 4.07 6.29
CA CYS A 34 -4.86 3.22 5.23
C CYS A 34 -6.34 2.87 5.52
N PRO A 35 -7.28 3.20 4.60
CA PRO A 35 -8.70 2.93 4.82
C PRO A 35 -8.99 1.44 4.89
N ILE A 36 -8.25 0.61 4.14
CA ILE A 36 -8.40 -0.84 4.15
C ILE A 36 -7.94 -1.42 5.49
N ASN A 37 -6.82 -0.94 6.05
CA ASN A 37 -6.40 -1.33 7.38
C ASN A 37 -7.36 -0.89 8.49
N ARG A 38 -7.95 0.30 8.35
CA ARG A 38 -8.97 0.78 9.30
C ARG A 38 -10.26 -0.04 9.23
N ALA A 39 -10.62 -0.53 8.05
CA ALA A 39 -11.77 -1.41 7.85
C ALA A 39 -11.52 -2.86 8.31
N GLY A 40 -10.31 -3.19 8.79
CA GLY A 40 -9.95 -4.54 9.26
C GLY A 40 -9.20 -5.41 8.24
N GLY A 41 -8.89 -4.88 7.05
CA GLY A 41 -8.08 -5.57 6.04
C GLY A 41 -6.57 -5.48 6.30
N LEU A 42 -5.79 -6.38 5.69
CA LEU A 42 -4.33 -6.41 5.80
C LEU A 42 -3.68 -5.80 4.55
N CYS A 43 -3.94 -4.51 4.28
CA CYS A 43 -3.37 -3.85 3.11
C CYS A 43 -1.92 -3.41 3.32
N ILE A 44 -1.60 -2.84 4.49
CA ILE A 44 -0.24 -2.42 4.84
C ILE A 44 0.23 -3.18 6.08
N GLU A 45 1.32 -3.92 5.93
CA GLU A 45 1.97 -4.68 6.99
C GLU A 45 3.29 -4.02 7.35
N VAL A 46 3.43 -3.64 8.61
CA VAL A 46 4.65 -3.00 9.14
C VAL A 46 4.66 -3.08 10.66
N LEU A 47 5.82 -3.43 11.21
CA LEU A 47 6.16 -3.40 12.62
C LEU A 47 7.35 -2.45 12.85
N PRO A 48 7.53 -1.90 14.07
CA PRO A 48 8.64 -0.99 14.37
C PRO A 48 10.03 -1.59 14.16
N LYS A 49 10.13 -2.92 14.27
CA LYS A 49 11.36 -3.70 14.07
C LYS A 49 11.66 -4.02 12.60
N ASP A 50 10.71 -3.79 11.71
CA ASP A 50 10.88 -4.14 10.30
C ASP A 50 11.78 -3.13 9.59
N LYS A 51 12.47 -3.59 8.55
CA LYS A 51 13.32 -2.72 7.74
C LYS A 51 12.49 -1.74 6.90
N ARG A 52 11.31 -2.16 6.43
CA ARG A 52 10.40 -1.39 5.58
C ARG A 52 8.96 -1.88 5.77
N ALA A 53 8.00 -1.05 5.40
CA ALA A 53 6.61 -1.51 5.27
C ALA A 53 6.45 -2.39 4.02
N VAL A 54 5.41 -3.21 4.01
CA VAL A 54 4.95 -4.00 2.86
C VAL A 54 3.52 -3.61 2.55
N ILE A 55 3.19 -3.43 1.27
CA ILE A 55 1.83 -3.10 0.80
C ILE A 55 1.34 -4.23 -0.09
N SER A 56 0.15 -4.74 0.22
CA SER A 56 -0.55 -5.73 -0.60
C SER A 56 -1.19 -5.03 -1.79
N GLU A 57 -0.69 -5.34 -2.99
CA GLU A 57 -1.17 -4.75 -4.25
C GLU A 57 -2.60 -5.18 -4.57
N THR A 58 -3.01 -6.38 -4.16
CA THR A 58 -4.37 -6.90 -4.39
C THR A 58 -5.41 -6.17 -3.54
N LEU A 59 -5.04 -5.72 -2.34
CA LEU A 59 -5.93 -4.98 -1.43
C LEU A 59 -5.78 -3.46 -1.56
N CYS A 60 -4.69 -2.98 -2.15
CA CYS A 60 -4.43 -1.55 -2.28
C CYS A 60 -5.31 -0.94 -3.37
N ILE A 61 -6.18 -0.01 -2.96
CA ILE A 61 -7.08 0.72 -3.88
C ILE A 61 -6.42 1.97 -4.50
N GLY A 62 -5.16 2.26 -4.21
CA GLY A 62 -4.46 3.41 -4.78
C GLY A 62 -4.84 4.79 -4.19
N CYS A 63 -5.43 4.85 -2.99
CA CYS A 63 -5.92 6.11 -2.38
C CYS A 63 -4.84 7.17 -2.05
N ALA A 64 -3.56 6.82 -2.12
CA ALA A 64 -2.41 7.71 -1.86
C ALA A 64 -2.34 8.39 -0.48
N LEU A 65 -3.18 8.01 0.49
CA LEU A 65 -3.11 8.56 1.85
C LEU A 65 -1.79 8.19 2.56
N CYS A 66 -1.31 6.97 2.34
CA CYS A 66 -0.03 6.51 2.89
C CYS A 66 1.17 7.32 2.34
N VAL A 67 1.11 7.76 1.09
CA VAL A 67 2.13 8.64 0.47
C VAL A 67 2.16 9.98 1.18
N LYS A 68 0.99 10.63 1.32
CA LYS A 68 0.88 11.97 1.95
C LYS A 68 1.24 12.00 3.43
N LYS A 69 0.99 10.91 4.16
CA LYS A 69 1.24 10.83 5.61
C LYS A 69 2.60 10.25 5.97
N CYS A 70 3.36 9.72 5.01
CA CYS A 70 4.69 9.21 5.30
C CYS A 70 5.65 10.39 5.55
N PRO A 71 6.22 10.55 6.76
CA PRO A 71 7.12 11.65 7.06
C PRO A 71 8.44 11.59 6.28
N PHE A 72 8.77 10.44 5.70
CA PHE A 72 9.97 10.21 4.92
C PHE A 72 9.72 10.15 3.40
N GLU A 73 8.47 10.37 2.97
CA GLU A 73 8.04 10.27 1.57
C GLU A 73 8.54 8.97 0.90
N ALA A 74 8.52 7.88 1.67
CA ALA A 74 9.13 6.62 1.28
C ALA A 74 8.24 5.76 0.37
N ILE A 75 6.96 6.10 0.27
CA ILE A 75 5.94 5.34 -0.43
C ILE A 75 5.57 6.10 -1.70
N LYS A 76 5.52 5.42 -2.85
CA LYS A 76 5.04 5.96 -4.12
C LYS A 76 4.03 4.99 -4.74
N ILE A 77 3.01 5.54 -5.40
CA ILE A 77 2.04 4.77 -6.17
C ILE A 77 2.29 5.09 -7.64
N ILE A 78 2.58 4.07 -8.43
CA ILE A 78 2.89 4.18 -9.86
C ILE A 78 1.75 3.53 -10.63
N ASN A 79 1.21 4.24 -11.61
CA ASN A 79 0.28 3.66 -12.57
C ASN A 79 1.08 3.24 -13.82
N LEU A 80 1.13 1.95 -14.13
CA LEU A 80 1.63 1.41 -15.38
C LEU A 80 0.57 1.56 -16.46
N THR A 81 0.80 2.44 -17.43
CA THR A 81 0.01 2.44 -18.65
C THR A 81 0.39 1.21 -19.48
N LYS A 82 -0.59 0.39 -19.84
CA LYS A 82 -0.39 -0.61 -20.89
C LYS A 82 -0.23 0.13 -22.21
N VAL A 83 0.95 0.05 -22.80
CA VAL A 83 1.12 0.42 -24.22
C VAL A 83 0.31 -0.60 -25.00
N ILE A 84 -0.73 -0.11 -25.68
CA ILE A 84 -1.60 -0.87 -26.55
C ILE A 84 -0.97 -0.90 -27.94
#